data_AF-A0A961FKT2-F1
#
_entry.id   AF-A0A961FKT2-F1
#
_cell.length_a   1.000
_cell.length_b   1.000
_cell.length_c   1.000
_cell.angle_alpha   90.00
_cell.angle_beta   90.00
_cell.angle_gamma   90.00
#
_symmetry.space_group_name_H-M   'P 1'
#
loop_
_entity.id
_entity.type
_entity.pdbx_description
1 polymer ?
#
loop_
_entity_poly.entity_id
_entity_poly.type
_entity_poly.pdbx_seq_one_letter_code
_entity_poly.pdbx_strand_id
1 'polypeptide(L)'
;MRFLLRTVVIWALLGGLVWYLEREQQVGRFQQVDEVFEDFLIANTRARFDLNAVQPSEDVVYVGWSPADAAEFSSWPPPPLDWQMLIQQLAAWHPEVLVVTTPLNWGQPHPDFVPAVKEALLPFQSVVLAVEGELAEGAALEGGTFLGGLEERLPVFARQSGSDGAAAELRALVQPPDELLLPCGELGVTVGPETAQLYGAAVVRSDGQRVWMPLLLGQVLSRLEKAPYANQRVRLGRGAGVHVGPERFVPLTEDGRVEIAEPTSAPGVRRINGLDLMVGDLAPTLALEDRAALEKARLIVVGLMGADAPGPALAETLARIDALPRLQRLPLTAQWAVWCVAGLVGWWMVMRVRRGRALLVALGGIFAALTISYLVFESQGLWCPPTMPCAILLGAAFLTLLFGRSSQETRSEAEPTPSSPATSD
;
A
#
# COMPACT_ATOMS: atom_id res chain seq x y z
N MET A 1 -42.08 -34.98 0.49
CA MET A 1 -41.06 -35.37 -0.52
C MET A 1 -40.68 -34.24 -1.48
N ARG A 2 -41.63 -33.56 -2.16
CA ARG A 2 -41.32 -32.46 -3.10
C ARG A 2 -40.48 -31.30 -2.52
N PHE A 3 -40.71 -30.95 -1.25
CA PHE A 3 -39.94 -29.90 -0.55
C PHE A 3 -38.46 -30.29 -0.34
N LEU A 4 -38.20 -31.51 0.13
CA LEU A 4 -36.84 -32.03 0.36
C LEU A 4 -36.04 -32.10 -0.95
N LEU A 5 -36.64 -32.65 -2.00
CA LEU A 5 -36.00 -32.73 -3.31
C LEU A 5 -35.64 -31.33 -3.86
N ARG A 6 -36.56 -30.37 -3.73
CA ARG A 6 -36.33 -28.99 -4.16
C ARG A 6 -35.19 -28.32 -3.37
N THR A 7 -35.14 -28.51 -2.05
CA THR A 7 -34.06 -27.99 -1.20
C THR A 7 -32.72 -28.58 -1.59
N VAL A 8 -32.63 -29.89 -1.80
CA VAL A 8 -31.40 -30.58 -2.22
C VAL A 8 -30.90 -30.05 -3.58
N VAL A 9 -31.81 -29.89 -4.55
CA VAL A 9 -31.44 -29.35 -5.88
C VAL A 9 -30.95 -27.90 -5.78
N ILE A 10 -31.59 -27.06 -4.98
CA ILE A 10 -31.16 -25.66 -4.78
C ILE A 10 -29.77 -25.60 -4.16
N TRP A 11 -29.52 -26.39 -3.11
CA TRP A 11 -28.20 -26.45 -2.48
C TRP A 11 -27.12 -26.99 -3.42
N ALA A 12 -27.44 -27.98 -4.25
CA ALA A 12 -26.51 -28.47 -5.27
C ALA A 12 -26.17 -27.39 -6.31
N LEU A 13 -27.16 -26.60 -6.76
CA LEU A 13 -26.95 -25.52 -7.73
C LEU A 13 -26.17 -24.35 -7.12
N LEU A 14 -26.51 -23.92 -5.91
CA LEU A 14 -25.78 -22.85 -5.21
C LEU A 14 -24.36 -23.29 -4.84
N GLY A 15 -24.18 -24.52 -4.37
CA GLY A 15 -22.86 -25.08 -4.07
C GLY A 15 -21.98 -25.19 -5.32
N GLY A 16 -22.53 -25.65 -6.45
CA GLY A 16 -21.83 -25.67 -7.73
C GLY A 16 -21.45 -24.27 -8.22
N LEU A 17 -22.33 -23.27 -8.03
CA LEU A 17 -22.03 -21.88 -8.34
C LEU A 17 -20.90 -21.32 -7.47
N VAL A 18 -20.95 -21.55 -6.15
CA VAL A 18 -19.89 -21.11 -5.22
C VAL A 18 -18.55 -21.73 -5.61
N TRP A 19 -18.52 -23.04 -5.89
CA TRP A 19 -17.29 -23.72 -6.29
C TRP A 19 -16.73 -23.17 -7.60
N TYR A 20 -17.59 -22.90 -8.59
CA TYR A 20 -17.17 -22.27 -9.84
C TYR A 20 -16.60 -20.86 -9.61
N LEU A 21 -17.29 -20.03 -8.83
CA LEU A 21 -16.86 -18.66 -8.57
C LEU A 21 -15.57 -18.61 -7.74
N GLU A 22 -15.39 -19.50 -6.78
CA GLU A 22 -14.15 -19.62 -6.01
C GLU A 22 -12.98 -19.94 -6.94
N ARG A 23 -13.15 -20.87 -7.89
CA ARG A 23 -12.14 -21.17 -8.90
C ARG A 23 -11.82 -19.95 -9.76
N GLU A 24 -12.83 -19.22 -10.23
CA GLU A 24 -12.63 -18.02 -11.04
C GLU A 24 -11.98 -16.87 -10.24
N GLN A 25 -12.27 -16.78 -8.95
CA GLN A 25 -11.61 -15.83 -8.04
C GLN A 25 -10.14 -16.21 -7.81
N GLN A 26 -9.82 -17.49 -7.66
CA GLN A 26 -8.44 -17.98 -7.56
C GLN A 26 -7.64 -17.73 -8.84
N VAL A 27 -8.31 -17.74 -10.01
CA VAL A 27 -7.73 -17.36 -11.30
C VAL A 27 -7.58 -15.83 -11.45
N GLY A 28 -8.11 -15.05 -10.50
CA GLY A 28 -7.98 -13.59 -10.48
C GLY A 28 -8.98 -12.85 -11.36
N ARG A 29 -9.98 -13.52 -11.95
CA ARG A 29 -10.94 -12.87 -12.86
C ARG A 29 -11.77 -11.77 -12.20
N PHE A 30 -11.99 -11.88 -10.89
CA PHE A 30 -12.76 -10.92 -10.11
C PHE A 30 -11.90 -9.92 -9.35
N GLN A 31 -10.57 -10.01 -9.48
CA GLN A 31 -9.64 -9.17 -8.73
C GLN A 31 -9.92 -7.69 -8.95
N GLN A 32 -10.20 -7.26 -10.18
CA GLN A 32 -10.50 -5.86 -10.50
C GLN A 32 -11.76 -5.34 -9.80
N VAL A 33 -12.79 -6.17 -9.62
CA VAL A 33 -14.04 -5.75 -8.95
C VAL A 33 -13.81 -5.59 -7.45
N ASP A 34 -13.11 -6.56 -6.84
CA ASP A 34 -12.74 -6.49 -5.43
C ASP A 34 -11.86 -5.26 -5.16
N GLU A 35 -10.90 -4.99 -6.03
CA GLU A 35 -10.02 -3.82 -6.00
C GLU A 35 -10.75 -2.49 -6.14
N VAL A 36 -11.71 -2.37 -7.05
CA VAL A 36 -12.52 -1.16 -7.21
C VAL A 36 -13.39 -0.91 -5.97
N PHE A 37 -13.87 -1.98 -5.34
CA PHE A 37 -14.64 -1.86 -4.10
C PHE A 37 -13.75 -1.45 -2.92
N GLU A 38 -12.56 -2.02 -2.80
CA GLU A 38 -11.57 -1.60 -1.81
C GLU A 38 -11.22 -0.11 -1.97
N ASP A 39 -10.99 0.34 -3.21
CA ASP A 39 -10.75 1.75 -3.51
C ASP A 39 -11.92 2.64 -3.07
N PHE A 40 -13.15 2.18 -3.30
CA PHE A 40 -14.33 2.88 -2.84
C PHE A 40 -14.35 2.99 -1.31
N LEU A 41 -14.06 1.91 -0.59
CA LEU A 41 -14.00 1.92 0.87
C LEU A 41 -12.95 2.89 1.40
N ILE A 42 -11.74 2.86 0.84
CA ILE A 42 -10.63 3.75 1.21
C ILE A 42 -10.99 5.21 0.92
N ALA A 43 -11.52 5.51 -0.27
CA ALA A 43 -11.88 6.87 -0.65
C ALA A 43 -12.90 7.51 0.31
N ASN A 44 -13.83 6.72 0.85
CA ASN A 44 -14.85 7.20 1.79
C ASN A 44 -14.39 7.21 3.25
N THR A 45 -13.27 6.56 3.59
CA THR A 45 -12.73 6.50 4.96
C THR A 45 -11.35 7.13 5.08
N ARG A 46 -10.99 8.01 4.13
CA ARG A 46 -9.66 8.59 3.98
C ARG A 46 -9.14 9.30 5.23
N ALA A 47 -10.02 9.89 6.04
CA ALA A 47 -9.65 10.53 7.30
C ALA A 47 -8.95 9.57 8.29
N ARG A 48 -9.18 8.25 8.17
CA ARG A 48 -8.50 7.23 8.97
C ARG A 48 -7.01 7.08 8.63
N PHE A 49 -6.61 7.52 7.45
CA PHE A 49 -5.23 7.45 6.96
C PHE A 49 -4.52 8.82 7.04
N ASP A 50 -5.01 9.75 7.86
CA ASP A 50 -4.34 11.05 8.02
C ASP A 50 -2.99 10.90 8.75
N LEU A 51 -1.90 11.11 8.02
CA LEU A 51 -0.52 11.03 8.53
C LEU A 51 -0.20 12.09 9.60
N ASN A 52 -0.95 13.19 9.62
CA ASN A 52 -0.75 14.27 10.59
C ASN A 52 -1.38 13.94 11.94
N ALA A 53 -2.39 13.07 11.96
CA ALA A 53 -3.09 12.62 13.16
C ALA A 53 -2.36 11.49 13.90
N VAL A 54 -1.38 10.85 13.25
CA VAL A 54 -0.68 9.67 13.77
C VAL A 54 0.67 10.03 14.38
N GLN A 55 1.02 9.38 15.50
CA GLN A 55 2.34 9.52 16.12
C GLN A 55 3.37 8.69 15.33
N PRO A 56 4.58 9.24 15.07
CA PRO A 56 5.64 8.49 14.39
C PRO A 56 5.98 7.17 15.10
N SER A 57 6.21 6.11 14.32
CA SER A 57 6.67 4.80 14.81
C SER A 57 8.06 4.91 15.45
N GLU A 58 8.28 4.19 16.56
CA GLU A 58 9.62 4.02 17.17
C GLU A 58 10.53 3.08 16.36
N ASP A 59 9.98 2.36 15.38
CA ASP A 59 10.71 1.37 14.57
C ASP A 59 11.65 2.01 13.52
N VAL A 60 11.56 3.34 13.34
CA VAL A 60 12.36 4.11 12.39
C VAL A 60 13.31 5.03 13.14
N VAL A 61 14.60 4.92 12.83
CA VAL A 61 15.65 5.78 13.39
C VAL A 61 16.36 6.50 12.27
N TYR A 62 16.63 7.78 12.49
CA TYR A 62 17.45 8.59 11.58
C TYR A 62 18.84 8.77 12.17
N VAL A 63 19.86 8.39 11.40
CA VAL A 63 21.26 8.57 11.72
C VAL A 63 21.85 9.51 10.69
N GLY A 64 22.60 10.52 11.12
CA GLY A 64 23.13 11.44 10.13
C GLY A 64 24.26 12.32 10.59
N TRP A 65 24.89 12.94 9.61
CA TRP A 65 26.03 13.82 9.78
C TRP A 65 25.57 15.27 9.94
N SER A 66 25.89 15.89 11.06
CA SER A 66 25.60 17.31 11.26
C SER A 66 26.59 18.19 10.49
N PRO A 67 26.14 19.19 9.71
CA PRO A 67 27.03 20.20 9.14
C PRO A 67 27.81 20.99 10.21
N ALA A 68 27.31 21.04 11.44
CA ALA A 68 28.03 21.67 12.56
C ALA A 68 29.32 20.92 12.92
N ASP A 69 29.37 19.62 12.64
CA ASP A 69 30.52 18.76 12.90
C ASP A 69 31.45 18.66 11.69
N ALA A 70 31.22 19.45 10.63
CA ALA A 70 32.02 19.42 9.40
C ALA A 70 33.53 19.59 9.63
N ALA A 71 33.92 20.28 10.71
CA ALA A 71 35.31 20.49 11.09
C ALA A 71 36.02 19.23 11.64
N GLU A 72 35.26 18.22 12.09
CA GLU A 72 35.79 16.95 12.59
C GLU A 72 36.13 15.97 11.46
N PHE A 73 35.68 16.27 10.22
CA PHE A 73 35.92 15.44 9.05
C PHE A 73 37.04 16.00 8.17
N SER A 74 37.73 15.12 7.45
CA SER A 74 38.79 15.53 6.51
C SER A 74 38.25 16.22 5.24
N SER A 75 36.98 16.00 4.90
CA SER A 75 36.26 16.67 3.82
C SER A 75 34.76 16.72 4.13
N TRP A 76 34.04 17.65 3.48
CA TRP A 76 32.59 17.71 3.53
C TRP A 76 31.99 17.66 2.11
N PRO A 77 30.96 16.82 1.84
CA PRO A 77 30.38 15.79 2.70
C PRO A 77 31.41 14.74 3.19
N PRO A 78 31.06 13.91 4.20
CA PRO A 78 32.00 12.96 4.78
C PRO A 78 32.63 12.03 3.73
N PRO A 79 33.95 11.81 3.77
CA PRO A 79 34.66 10.92 2.86
C PRO A 79 34.23 9.46 3.02
N PRO A 80 34.57 8.60 2.04
CA PRO A 80 34.19 7.18 2.06
C PRO A 80 34.54 6.43 3.35
N LEU A 81 35.67 6.75 3.99
CA LEU A 81 36.13 6.07 5.20
C LEU A 81 35.16 6.27 6.39
N ASP A 82 34.61 7.48 6.54
CA ASP A 82 33.66 7.78 7.61
C ASP A 82 32.32 7.06 7.37
N TRP A 83 31.90 6.95 6.10
CA TRP A 83 30.76 6.13 5.72
C TRP A 83 30.98 4.65 6.02
N GLN A 84 32.16 4.11 5.70
CA GLN A 84 32.51 2.73 6.01
C GLN A 84 32.41 2.48 7.52
N MET A 85 33.02 3.35 8.34
CA MET A 85 32.99 3.22 9.80
C MET A 85 31.56 3.25 10.33
N LEU A 86 30.75 4.22 9.90
CA LEU A 86 29.36 4.31 10.32
C LEU A 86 28.57 3.05 9.95
N ILE A 87 28.67 2.60 8.69
CA ILE A 87 27.92 1.44 8.18
C ILE A 87 28.31 0.16 8.95
N GLN A 88 29.60 -0.02 9.24
CA GLN A 88 30.08 -1.17 10.04
C GLN A 88 29.49 -1.17 11.45
N GLN A 89 29.40 0.01 12.10
CA GLN A 89 28.77 0.12 13.42
C GLN A 89 27.26 -0.14 13.36
N LEU A 90 26.60 0.33 12.30
CA LEU A 90 25.16 0.11 12.10
C LEU A 90 24.82 -1.37 11.87
N ALA A 91 25.72 -2.15 11.26
CA ALA A 91 25.51 -3.57 11.02
C ALA A 91 25.30 -4.37 12.33
N ALA A 92 25.88 -3.93 13.44
CA ALA A 92 25.73 -4.57 14.75
C ALA A 92 24.28 -4.54 15.28
N TRP A 93 23.44 -3.62 14.81
CA TRP A 93 22.05 -3.47 15.24
C TRP A 93 21.05 -4.27 14.39
N HIS A 94 21.51 -4.93 13.32
CA HIS A 94 20.71 -5.84 12.48
C HIS A 94 19.37 -5.24 11.98
N PRO A 95 19.34 -4.02 11.40
CA PRO A 95 18.10 -3.48 10.85
C PRO A 95 17.60 -4.35 9.68
N GLU A 96 16.28 -4.41 9.49
CA GLU A 96 15.67 -5.10 8.34
C GLU A 96 16.00 -4.37 7.03
N VAL A 97 16.00 -3.03 7.08
CA VAL A 97 16.28 -2.16 5.92
C VAL A 97 17.22 -1.03 6.34
N LEU A 98 18.32 -0.88 5.59
CA LEU A 98 19.20 0.29 5.64
C LEU A 98 18.92 1.19 4.44
N VAL A 99 18.70 2.48 4.68
CA VAL A 99 18.47 3.47 3.62
C VAL A 99 19.57 4.49 3.66
N VAL A 100 20.26 4.72 2.54
CA VAL A 100 21.26 5.78 2.42
C VAL A 100 20.70 6.86 1.52
N THR A 101 20.33 8.00 2.10
CA THR A 101 19.64 9.09 1.39
C THR A 101 20.58 10.02 0.65
N THR A 102 21.89 9.89 0.88
CA THR A 102 22.93 10.66 0.18
C THR A 102 23.46 9.83 -0.97
N PRO A 103 23.49 10.35 -2.22
CA PRO A 103 24.12 9.63 -3.32
C PRO A 103 25.60 9.37 -2.99
N LEU A 104 25.96 8.11 -2.78
CA LEU A 104 27.31 7.70 -2.42
C LEU A 104 28.25 7.75 -3.63
N ASN A 105 28.58 8.97 -4.05
CA ASN A 105 29.44 9.25 -5.20
C ASN A 105 30.49 10.27 -4.80
N TRP A 106 31.74 9.81 -4.74
CA TRP A 106 32.90 10.60 -4.31
C TRP A 106 33.82 10.99 -5.47
N GLY A 107 33.37 10.82 -6.72
CA GLY A 107 34.16 11.12 -7.92
C GLY A 107 35.36 10.17 -8.09
N GLN A 108 36.54 10.59 -7.63
CA GLN A 108 37.78 9.80 -7.71
C GLN A 108 38.35 9.53 -6.31
N PRO A 109 37.66 8.72 -5.48
CA PRO A 109 38.21 8.32 -4.19
C PRO A 109 39.44 7.42 -4.36
N HIS A 110 40.21 7.23 -3.28
CA HIS A 110 41.26 6.21 -3.27
C HIS A 110 40.66 4.83 -3.63
N PRO A 111 41.33 4.02 -4.47
CA PRO A 111 40.77 2.78 -5.01
C PRO A 111 40.31 1.77 -3.95
N ASP A 112 40.88 1.82 -2.74
CA ASP A 112 40.56 0.88 -1.66
C ASP A 112 39.30 1.26 -0.86
N PHE A 113 38.84 2.51 -0.95
CA PHE A 113 37.77 2.96 -0.05
C PHE A 113 36.36 2.53 -0.48
N VAL A 114 36.04 2.60 -1.78
CA VAL A 114 34.72 2.17 -2.27
C VAL A 114 34.51 0.66 -2.07
N PRO A 115 35.50 -0.21 -2.37
CA PRO A 115 35.41 -1.62 -2.00
C PRO A 115 35.15 -1.86 -0.52
N ALA A 116 35.77 -1.08 0.37
CA ALA A 116 35.58 -1.23 1.81
C ALA A 116 34.17 -0.82 2.27
N VAL A 117 33.59 0.24 1.69
CA VAL A 117 32.17 0.61 1.91
C VAL A 117 31.25 -0.51 1.39
N LYS A 118 31.54 -1.07 0.21
CA LYS A 118 30.81 -2.22 -0.32
C LYS A 118 30.84 -3.41 0.64
N GLU A 119 32.00 -3.76 1.18
CA GLU A 119 32.13 -4.85 2.15
C GLU A 119 31.33 -4.57 3.42
N ALA A 120 31.31 -3.31 3.89
CA ALA A 120 30.52 -2.90 5.04
C ALA A 120 29.00 -3.03 4.81
N LEU A 121 28.52 -2.93 3.55
CA LEU A 121 27.10 -3.07 3.20
C LEU A 121 26.64 -4.53 3.09
N LEU A 122 27.54 -5.49 2.88
CA LEU A 122 27.19 -6.91 2.69
C LEU A 122 26.42 -7.57 3.85
N PRO A 123 26.62 -7.21 5.14
CA PRO A 123 25.88 -7.82 6.25
C PRO A 123 24.39 -7.47 6.29
N PHE A 124 23.95 -6.41 5.61
CA PHE A 124 22.56 -5.94 5.65
C PHE A 124 21.66 -6.82 4.77
N GLN A 125 20.46 -7.14 5.26
CA GLN A 125 19.48 -7.93 4.50
C GLN A 125 18.90 -7.16 3.30
N SER A 126 18.71 -5.84 3.48
CA SER A 126 18.21 -4.96 2.45
C SER A 126 18.85 -3.59 2.57
N VAL A 127 19.42 -3.12 1.47
CA VAL A 127 20.01 -1.78 1.35
C VAL A 127 19.29 -1.04 0.23
N VAL A 128 18.87 0.19 0.48
CA VAL A 128 18.33 1.10 -0.52
C VAL A 128 19.24 2.32 -0.62
N LEU A 129 19.82 2.54 -1.81
CA LEU A 129 20.72 3.63 -2.10
C LEU A 129 19.99 4.72 -2.88
N ALA A 130 20.14 5.97 -2.44
CA ALA A 130 19.57 7.10 -3.15
C ALA A 130 20.32 7.39 -4.45
N VAL A 131 19.55 7.71 -5.50
CA VAL A 131 20.02 8.34 -6.73
C VAL A 131 19.38 9.72 -6.81
N GLU A 132 20.16 10.76 -7.05
CA GLU A 132 19.59 12.09 -7.23
C GLU A 132 18.93 12.22 -8.62
N GLY A 133 17.68 12.65 -8.63
CA GLY A 133 16.89 12.92 -9.81
C GLY A 133 16.52 14.40 -9.92
N GLU A 134 16.43 14.88 -11.15
CA GLU A 134 15.95 16.20 -11.52
C GLU A 134 14.55 16.07 -12.11
N LEU A 135 13.61 16.90 -11.66
CA LEU A 135 12.26 16.96 -12.21
C LEU A 135 12.20 17.88 -13.43
N ALA A 136 11.26 17.62 -14.33
CA ALA A 136 10.98 18.49 -15.47
C ALA A 136 10.21 19.73 -15.02
N GLU A 137 10.68 20.90 -15.42
CA GLU A 137 9.94 22.16 -15.28
C GLU A 137 9.05 22.40 -16.51
N GLY A 138 7.75 22.12 -16.40
CA GLY A 138 6.76 22.51 -17.42
C GLY A 138 6.39 21.41 -18.42
N ALA A 139 6.32 21.78 -19.71
CA ALA A 139 5.74 20.94 -20.76
C ALA A 139 6.54 19.65 -21.01
N ALA A 140 5.87 18.63 -21.58
CA ALA A 140 6.39 17.29 -21.80
C ALA A 140 7.78 17.27 -22.45
N LEU A 141 8.66 16.40 -21.96
CA LEU A 141 10.03 16.27 -22.45
C LEU A 141 10.04 15.74 -23.89
N GLU A 142 10.52 16.54 -24.85
CA GLU A 142 10.61 16.16 -26.27
C GLU A 142 11.65 15.04 -26.55
N GLY A 143 12.45 14.65 -25.54
CA GLY A 143 13.53 13.65 -25.65
C GLY A 143 13.46 12.48 -24.67
N GLY A 144 12.38 12.34 -23.90
CA GLY A 144 12.24 11.33 -22.85
C GLY A 144 13.12 11.59 -21.61
N THR A 145 12.96 10.75 -20.59
CA THR A 145 13.71 10.84 -19.33
C THR A 145 15.11 10.24 -19.47
N PHE A 146 16.16 10.96 -19.06
CA PHE A 146 17.53 10.43 -19.07
C PHE A 146 17.82 9.63 -17.79
N LEU A 147 17.85 8.30 -17.89
CA LEU A 147 18.10 7.41 -16.74
C LEU A 147 19.55 6.90 -16.66
N GLY A 148 20.43 7.34 -17.56
CA GLY A 148 21.87 7.08 -17.47
C GLY A 148 22.27 5.60 -17.48
N GLY A 149 21.50 4.71 -18.11
CA GLY A 149 21.79 3.27 -18.14
C GLY A 149 21.28 2.49 -16.93
N LEU A 150 20.48 3.13 -16.06
CA LEU A 150 19.90 2.51 -14.86
C LEU A 150 18.46 2.05 -15.04
N GLU A 151 17.94 2.03 -16.28
CA GLU A 151 16.55 1.72 -16.62
C GLU A 151 16.14 0.34 -16.08
N GLU A 152 17.01 -0.66 -16.20
CA GLU A 152 16.74 -2.03 -15.76
C GLU A 152 16.85 -2.22 -14.24
N ARG A 153 17.49 -1.28 -13.54
CA ARG A 153 17.70 -1.35 -12.09
C ARG A 153 16.64 -0.62 -11.29
N LEU A 154 15.92 0.28 -11.94
CA LEU A 154 14.88 1.06 -11.29
C LEU A 154 13.54 0.32 -11.36
N PRO A 155 12.84 0.21 -10.23
CA PRO A 155 11.53 -0.41 -10.21
C PRO A 155 10.47 0.39 -10.99
N VAL A 156 9.44 -0.31 -11.43
CA VAL A 156 8.24 0.25 -12.07
C VAL A 156 7.00 -0.36 -11.44
N PHE A 157 5.97 0.44 -11.19
CA PHE A 157 4.69 -0.09 -10.73
C PHE A 157 4.02 -0.93 -11.81
N ALA A 158 3.69 -2.18 -11.50
CA ALA A 158 3.02 -3.06 -12.48
C ALA A 158 1.57 -2.65 -12.77
N ARG A 159 0.89 -2.03 -11.80
CA ARG A 159 -0.51 -1.62 -11.91
C ARG A 159 -0.66 -0.15 -11.58
N GLN A 160 -1.21 0.58 -12.53
CA GLN A 160 -1.30 2.04 -12.49
C GLN A 160 -2.69 2.46 -12.95
N SER A 161 -3.28 3.45 -12.27
CA SER A 161 -4.59 3.99 -12.61
C SER A 161 -4.70 5.46 -12.19
N GLY A 162 -5.68 6.19 -12.74
CA GLY A 162 -5.92 7.57 -12.34
C GLY A 162 -5.64 8.60 -13.44
N SER A 163 -5.62 9.88 -13.04
CA SER A 163 -5.38 10.99 -13.96
C SER A 163 -3.88 11.25 -14.18
N ASP A 164 -3.44 11.22 -15.43
CA ASP A 164 -2.03 11.41 -15.82
C ASP A 164 -1.49 12.83 -15.62
N GLY A 165 -2.37 13.82 -15.44
CA GLY A 165 -2.01 15.24 -15.56
C GLY A 165 -1.40 15.88 -14.32
N ALA A 166 -1.35 15.19 -13.18
CA ALA A 166 -0.96 15.80 -11.91
C ALA A 166 0.43 15.39 -11.41
N ALA A 167 0.98 14.26 -11.85
CA ALA A 167 2.24 13.75 -11.32
C ALA A 167 3.46 14.53 -11.84
N ALA A 168 4.45 14.69 -10.97
CA ALA A 168 5.75 15.23 -11.39
C ALA A 168 6.44 14.29 -12.40
N GLU A 169 7.04 14.88 -13.43
CA GLU A 169 7.79 14.16 -14.46
C GLU A 169 9.28 14.21 -14.13
N LEU A 170 9.94 13.06 -14.17
CA LEU A 170 11.38 12.93 -13.99
C LEU A 170 12.08 13.34 -15.29
N ARG A 171 12.99 14.30 -15.22
CA ARG A 171 13.81 14.74 -16.35
C ARG A 171 15.05 13.89 -16.52
N ALA A 172 15.82 13.74 -15.46
CA ALA A 172 17.10 13.05 -15.52
C ALA A 172 17.49 12.48 -14.16
N LEU A 173 18.34 11.45 -14.17
CA LEU A 173 19.14 11.06 -13.02
C LEU A 173 20.48 11.79 -13.10
N VAL A 174 20.79 12.54 -12.05
CA VAL A 174 21.92 13.47 -12.01
C VAL A 174 23.13 12.81 -11.33
N GLN A 175 22.90 12.21 -10.16
CA GLN A 175 23.99 11.66 -9.35
C GLN A 175 23.65 10.25 -8.87
N PRO A 176 24.07 9.20 -9.61
CA PRO A 176 24.00 7.84 -9.12
C PRO A 176 25.11 7.53 -8.11
N PRO A 177 24.93 6.55 -7.22
CA PRO A 177 26.01 5.97 -6.43
C PRO A 177 27.15 5.46 -7.32
N ASP A 178 28.32 5.29 -6.73
CA ASP A 178 29.46 4.64 -7.39
C ASP A 178 29.08 3.27 -7.97
N GLU A 179 29.53 2.97 -9.19
CA GLU A 179 29.22 1.74 -9.92
C GLU A 179 29.51 0.47 -9.10
N LEU A 180 30.56 0.50 -8.27
CA LEU A 180 30.95 -0.62 -7.42
C LEU A 180 29.94 -0.91 -6.31
N LEU A 181 29.14 0.08 -5.90
CA LEU A 181 28.12 -0.04 -4.85
C LEU A 181 26.76 -0.49 -5.41
N LEU A 182 26.51 -0.32 -6.71
CA LEU A 182 25.23 -0.69 -7.33
C LEU A 182 24.81 -2.15 -7.11
N PRO A 183 25.70 -3.16 -7.02
CA PRO A 183 25.31 -4.53 -6.70
C PRO A 183 24.92 -4.76 -5.24
N CYS A 184 25.19 -3.80 -4.34
CA CYS A 184 25.04 -3.97 -2.90
C CYS A 184 23.65 -3.56 -2.39
N GLY A 185 22.84 -2.92 -3.23
CA GLY A 185 21.53 -2.43 -2.84
C GLY A 185 20.67 -2.08 -4.04
N GLU A 186 19.44 -1.71 -3.73
CA GLU A 186 18.47 -1.26 -4.72
C GLU A 186 18.46 0.25 -4.80
N LEU A 187 18.04 0.77 -5.94
CA LEU A 187 18.09 2.21 -6.20
C LEU A 187 16.72 2.83 -5.90
N GLY A 188 16.73 3.91 -5.13
CA GLY A 188 15.58 4.76 -4.90
C GLY A 188 15.88 6.18 -5.36
N VAL A 189 15.01 6.78 -6.17
CA VAL A 189 15.21 8.14 -6.65
C VAL A 189 14.84 9.13 -5.55
N THR A 190 15.75 10.05 -5.22
CA THR A 190 15.49 11.23 -4.40
C THR A 190 15.52 12.45 -5.30
N VAL A 191 14.65 13.43 -5.06
CA VAL A 191 14.66 14.70 -5.80
C VAL A 191 15.46 15.73 -5.00
N GLY A 192 16.20 16.59 -5.71
CA GLY A 192 17.15 17.55 -5.14
C GLY A 192 16.54 18.62 -4.21
N PRO A 193 17.40 19.37 -3.50
CA PRO A 193 17.05 20.26 -2.38
C PRO A 193 16.20 21.49 -2.71
N GLU A 194 16.25 21.98 -3.95
CA GLU A 194 15.45 23.15 -4.36
C GLU A 194 13.94 22.89 -4.32
N THR A 195 13.55 21.62 -4.24
CA THR A 195 12.16 21.19 -4.07
C THR A 195 11.94 20.50 -2.72
N ALA A 196 12.26 21.21 -1.63
CA ALA A 196 12.06 20.74 -0.25
C ALA A 196 10.64 20.21 0.09
N GLN A 197 9.64 20.54 -0.74
CA GLN A 197 8.26 20.04 -0.64
C GLN A 197 8.04 18.65 -1.27
N LEU A 198 9.06 18.05 -1.90
CA LEU A 198 8.95 16.81 -2.68
C LEU A 198 9.59 15.59 -2.02
N TYR A 199 10.13 15.69 -0.79
CA TYR A 199 10.63 14.52 -0.07
C TYR A 199 9.55 13.52 0.36
N GLY A 200 8.28 13.97 0.38
CA GLY A 200 7.12 13.10 0.52
C GLY A 200 6.68 12.45 -0.80
N ALA A 201 7.28 12.79 -1.94
CA ALA A 201 6.86 12.21 -3.21
C ALA A 201 7.11 10.70 -3.22
N ALA A 202 6.04 9.93 -3.45
CA ALA A 202 6.13 8.47 -3.50
C ALA A 202 6.37 7.99 -4.93
N VAL A 203 5.97 8.77 -5.93
CA VAL A 203 5.91 8.35 -7.33
C VAL A 203 6.25 9.51 -8.27
N VAL A 204 7.00 9.20 -9.33
CA VAL A 204 7.24 10.10 -10.47
C VAL A 204 6.90 9.41 -11.78
N ARG A 205 6.59 10.21 -12.79
CA ARG A 205 6.42 9.73 -14.15
C ARG A 205 7.77 9.73 -14.87
N SER A 206 8.12 8.62 -15.50
CA SER A 206 9.28 8.53 -16.40
C SER A 206 8.80 8.28 -17.82
N ASP A 207 9.32 9.10 -18.74
CA ASP A 207 9.05 9.08 -20.17
C ASP A 207 7.55 9.29 -20.52
N GLY A 208 7.26 9.86 -21.69
CA GLY A 208 5.89 10.17 -22.15
C GLY A 208 4.94 8.97 -22.25
N GLN A 209 5.38 7.76 -21.85
CA GLN A 209 4.67 6.49 -21.87
C GLN A 209 4.05 6.10 -20.53
N ARG A 210 3.45 7.02 -19.78
CA ARG A 210 2.65 6.70 -18.57
C ARG A 210 3.33 5.69 -17.62
N VAL A 211 4.66 5.68 -17.50
CA VAL A 211 5.35 4.75 -16.61
C VAL A 211 5.57 5.44 -15.27
N TRP A 212 5.06 4.81 -14.22
CA TRP A 212 5.13 5.34 -12.86
C TRP A 212 6.24 4.61 -12.11
N MET A 213 7.21 5.37 -11.63
CA MET A 213 8.35 4.87 -10.88
C MET A 213 8.21 5.27 -9.41
N PRO A 214 8.42 4.34 -8.46
CA PRO A 214 8.50 4.70 -7.07
C PRO A 214 9.77 5.52 -6.83
N LEU A 215 9.63 6.56 -6.04
CA LEU A 215 10.77 7.26 -5.46
C LEU A 215 11.36 6.47 -4.29
N LEU A 216 12.40 7.01 -3.68
CA LEU A 216 13.09 6.44 -2.52
C LEU A 216 12.10 5.97 -1.44
N LEU A 217 11.09 6.78 -1.14
CA LEU A 217 10.04 6.41 -0.19
C LEU A 217 9.30 5.11 -0.57
N GLY A 218 8.81 5.01 -1.81
CA GLY A 218 8.10 3.82 -2.29
C GLY A 218 9.00 2.58 -2.31
N GLN A 219 10.27 2.75 -2.64
CA GLN A 219 11.27 1.68 -2.65
C GLN A 219 11.57 1.13 -1.26
N VAL A 220 11.67 2.00 -0.26
CA VAL A 220 11.86 1.59 1.13
C VAL A 220 10.64 0.85 1.66
N LEU A 221 9.44 1.36 1.41
CA LEU A 221 8.19 0.71 1.84
C LEU A 221 8.02 -0.68 1.22
N SER A 222 8.39 -0.84 -0.04
CA SER A 222 8.37 -2.12 -0.74
C SER A 222 9.20 -3.18 -0.03
N ARG A 223 10.37 -2.79 0.48
CA ARG A 223 11.29 -3.67 1.21
C ARG A 223 10.82 -3.95 2.63
N LEU A 224 10.34 -2.93 3.33
CA LEU A 224 9.81 -3.07 4.68
C LEU A 224 8.59 -4.03 4.73
N GLU A 225 7.71 -3.95 3.73
CA GLU A 225 6.53 -4.82 3.60
C GLU A 225 6.81 -6.13 2.85
N LYS A 226 8.04 -6.33 2.36
CA LYS A 226 8.46 -7.50 1.56
C LYS A 226 7.51 -7.76 0.38
N ALA A 227 7.01 -6.67 -0.23
CA ALA A 227 5.99 -6.69 -1.26
C ALA A 227 6.62 -6.48 -2.64
N PRO A 228 6.60 -7.48 -3.55
CA PRO A 228 7.14 -7.30 -4.90
C PRO A 228 6.31 -6.29 -5.70
N TYR A 229 6.96 -5.52 -6.57
CA TYR A 229 6.32 -4.49 -7.41
C TYR A 229 5.18 -5.01 -8.29
N ALA A 230 5.21 -6.29 -8.65
CA ALA A 230 4.12 -6.95 -9.37
C ALA A 230 2.77 -6.90 -8.62
N ASN A 231 2.82 -6.83 -7.29
CA ASN A 231 1.66 -6.79 -6.40
C ASN A 231 1.36 -5.37 -5.90
N GLN A 232 2.14 -4.38 -6.32
CA GLN A 232 1.92 -2.99 -5.94
C GLN A 232 1.06 -2.29 -6.96
N ARG A 233 0.28 -1.34 -6.47
CA ARG A 233 -0.63 -0.56 -7.30
C ARG A 233 -0.58 0.89 -6.88
N VAL A 234 -0.40 1.77 -7.87
CA VAL A 234 -0.52 3.22 -7.68
C VAL A 234 -1.81 3.71 -8.33
N ARG A 235 -2.47 4.63 -7.63
CA ARG A 235 -3.61 5.37 -8.15
C ARG A 235 -3.41 6.86 -7.93
N LEU A 236 -3.56 7.67 -8.98
CA LEU A 236 -3.48 9.14 -8.90
C LEU A 236 -4.81 9.84 -9.17
N GLY A 237 -4.87 11.14 -8.84
CA GLY A 237 -6.07 11.96 -8.87
C GLY A 237 -6.91 11.84 -7.59
N ARG A 238 -8.24 11.93 -7.71
CA ARG A 238 -9.13 11.85 -6.53
C ARG A 238 -9.05 10.48 -5.87
N GLY A 239 -8.72 10.47 -4.58
CA GLY A 239 -8.46 9.24 -3.82
C GLY A 239 -7.08 8.64 -4.11
N ALA A 240 -6.11 9.46 -4.52
CA ALA A 240 -4.77 8.99 -4.81
C ALA A 240 -4.12 8.27 -3.62
N GLY A 241 -3.32 7.25 -3.94
CA GLY A 241 -2.65 6.41 -2.97
C GLY A 241 -1.82 5.29 -3.61
N VAL A 242 -0.93 4.71 -2.80
CA VAL A 242 -0.14 3.52 -3.15
C VAL A 242 -0.58 2.36 -2.28
N HIS A 243 -0.90 1.23 -2.91
CA HIS A 243 -1.02 -0.05 -2.24
C HIS A 243 0.33 -0.76 -2.28
N VAL A 244 0.91 -0.93 -1.10
CA VAL A 244 2.17 -1.66 -0.91
C VAL A 244 1.82 -3.04 -0.35
N GLY A 245 1.58 -3.98 -1.26
CA GLY A 245 1.06 -5.30 -0.88
C GLY A 245 -0.43 -5.26 -0.48
N PRO A 246 -0.94 -6.32 0.17
CA PRO A 246 -2.38 -6.49 0.43
C PRO A 246 -2.91 -5.73 1.66
N GLU A 247 -2.03 -5.28 2.56
CA GLU A 247 -2.42 -4.75 3.88
C GLU A 247 -2.05 -3.28 4.08
N ARG A 248 -1.27 -2.68 3.19
CA ARG A 248 -0.77 -1.32 3.40
C ARG A 248 -1.21 -0.40 2.29
N PHE A 249 -1.87 0.68 2.70
CA PHE A 249 -2.26 1.78 1.85
C PHE A 249 -1.61 3.07 2.35
N VAL A 250 -0.96 3.78 1.45
CA VAL A 250 -0.35 5.09 1.71
C VAL A 250 -1.13 6.13 0.94
N PRO A 251 -1.80 7.08 1.61
CA PRO A 251 -2.53 8.13 0.91
C PRO A 251 -1.56 9.08 0.22
N LEU A 252 -1.90 9.45 -1.01
CA LEU A 252 -1.18 10.45 -1.79
C LEU A 252 -2.08 11.64 -2.14
N THR A 253 -1.50 12.80 -2.28
CA THR A 253 -2.10 13.97 -2.94
C THR A 253 -2.37 13.66 -4.41
N GLU A 254 -3.16 14.50 -5.08
CA GLU A 254 -3.55 14.24 -6.47
C GLU A 254 -2.34 14.16 -7.43
N ASP A 255 -1.24 14.81 -7.07
CA ASP A 255 0.06 14.86 -7.77
C ASP A 255 1.05 13.75 -7.35
N GLY A 256 0.62 12.81 -6.51
CA GLY A 256 1.42 11.63 -6.15
C GLY A 256 2.40 11.84 -4.99
N ARG A 257 2.18 12.87 -4.17
CA ARG A 257 3.01 13.17 -3.00
C ARG A 257 2.36 12.73 -1.70
N VAL A 258 3.18 12.48 -0.70
CA VAL A 258 2.74 12.31 0.68
C VAL A 258 2.77 13.68 1.33
N GLU A 259 1.61 14.12 1.82
CA GLU A 259 1.47 15.39 2.51
C GLU A 259 1.66 15.18 4.01
N ILE A 260 2.69 15.83 4.57
CA ILE A 260 2.94 15.90 6.00
C ILE A 260 3.00 17.38 6.35
N ALA A 261 2.12 17.80 7.25
CA ALA A 261 2.15 19.14 7.81
C ALA A 261 3.46 19.32 8.59
N GLU A 262 4.01 20.54 8.55
CA GLU A 262 5.23 20.88 9.30
C GLU A 262 5.15 20.39 10.75
N PRO A 263 6.26 19.90 11.31
CA PRO A 263 6.28 19.21 12.59
C PRO A 263 5.67 20.10 13.68
N THR A 264 4.44 19.76 14.06
CA THR A 264 3.81 20.26 15.29
C THR A 264 4.55 19.60 16.46
N SER A 265 4.55 20.24 17.63
CA SER A 265 5.37 20.00 18.83
C SER A 265 5.44 18.58 19.45
N ALA A 266 4.97 17.55 18.75
CA ALA A 266 5.12 16.15 19.09
C ALA A 266 6.58 15.67 18.95
N PRO A 267 6.99 14.62 19.69
CA PRO A 267 8.30 14.00 19.49
C PRO A 267 8.36 13.42 18.07
N GLY A 268 9.27 13.97 17.26
CA GLY A 268 9.56 13.45 15.92
C GLY A 268 10.41 12.18 16.01
N VAL A 269 10.79 11.66 14.84
CA VAL A 269 11.72 10.52 14.72
C VAL A 269 13.01 10.78 15.49
N ARG A 270 13.51 9.76 16.19
CA ARG A 270 14.78 9.83 16.93
C ARG A 270 15.92 10.09 15.94
N ARG A 271 16.68 11.16 16.20
CA ARG A 271 17.84 11.56 15.41
C ARG A 271 19.10 11.30 16.21
N ILE A 272 20.02 10.52 15.64
CA ILE A 272 21.29 10.15 16.26
C ILE A 272 22.42 10.71 15.41
N ASN A 273 23.36 11.40 16.05
CA ASN A 273 24.53 11.90 15.35
C ASN A 273 25.43 10.74 14.92
N GLY A 274 25.77 10.67 13.63
CA GLY A 274 26.65 9.64 13.08
C GLY A 274 28.03 9.64 13.74
N LEU A 275 28.52 10.81 14.18
CA LEU A 275 29.82 10.93 14.85
C LEU A 275 29.83 10.16 16.18
N ASP A 276 28.75 10.23 16.95
CA ASP A 276 28.63 9.55 18.26
C ASP A 276 28.71 8.02 18.13
N LEU A 277 28.32 7.49 16.98
CA LEU A 277 28.39 6.06 16.65
C LEU A 277 29.78 5.62 16.21
N MET A 278 30.57 6.50 15.59
CA MET A 278 31.92 6.15 15.11
C MET A 278 32.97 6.07 16.21
N VAL A 279 32.74 6.75 17.34
CA VAL A 279 33.71 6.83 18.45
C VAL A 279 33.80 5.50 19.25
N GLY A 280 32.82 4.60 19.10
CA GLY A 280 32.86 3.23 19.64
C GLY A 280 32.94 3.13 21.17
N ASP A 281 33.40 1.99 21.69
CA ASP A 281 33.54 1.70 23.13
C ASP A 281 34.62 2.54 23.86
N LEU A 282 35.31 3.42 23.16
CA LEU A 282 36.41 4.22 23.71
C LEU A 282 35.92 5.29 24.72
N ALA A 283 34.63 5.63 24.68
CA ALA A 283 33.93 6.36 25.72
C ALA A 283 32.42 6.02 25.64
N PRO A 284 31.64 6.08 26.75
CA PRO A 284 30.19 5.91 26.71
C PRO A 284 29.55 7.18 26.10
N THR A 285 29.77 7.41 24.80
CA THR A 285 29.29 8.58 24.06
C THR A 285 27.85 8.41 23.62
N LEU A 286 27.47 7.19 23.21
CA LEU A 286 26.09 6.93 22.80
C LEU A 286 25.16 6.89 24.02
N ALA A 287 24.16 7.77 24.04
CA ALA A 287 23.19 7.80 25.13
C ALA A 287 22.42 6.47 25.20
N LEU A 288 22.06 6.05 26.42
CA LEU A 288 21.33 4.80 26.65
C LEU A 288 19.99 4.75 25.89
N GLU A 289 19.36 5.91 25.70
CA GLU A 289 18.15 6.05 24.89
C GLU A 289 18.41 5.81 23.39
N ASP A 290 19.52 6.29 22.85
CA ASP A 290 19.89 6.10 21.43
C ASP A 290 20.20 4.64 21.14
N ARG A 291 20.90 3.99 22.07
CA ARG A 291 21.12 2.55 22.04
C ARG A 291 19.80 1.77 22.03
N ALA A 292 18.89 2.10 22.95
CA ALA A 292 17.60 1.44 23.02
C ALA A 292 16.74 1.67 21.76
N ALA A 293 16.86 2.83 21.12
CA ALA A 293 16.20 3.10 19.85
C ALA A 293 16.79 2.25 18.71
N LEU A 294 18.12 2.16 18.60
CA LEU A 294 18.78 1.33 17.58
C LEU A 294 18.52 -0.15 17.76
N GLU A 295 18.44 -0.66 19.01
CA GLU A 295 18.10 -2.06 19.29
C GLU A 295 16.68 -2.44 18.84
N LYS A 296 15.75 -1.48 18.80
CA LYS A 296 14.37 -1.70 18.34
C LYS A 296 14.17 -1.37 16.86
N ALA A 297 15.09 -0.62 16.26
CA ALA A 297 14.91 -0.08 14.91
C ALA A 297 14.84 -1.21 13.87
N ARG A 298 13.70 -1.28 13.17
CA ARG A 298 13.57 -2.13 11.98
C ARG A 298 14.12 -1.44 10.74
N LEU A 299 14.07 -0.11 10.71
CA LEU A 299 14.48 0.74 9.62
C LEU A 299 15.47 1.81 10.10
N ILE A 300 16.65 1.86 9.49
CA ILE A 300 17.63 2.90 9.75
C ILE A 300 17.83 3.73 8.48
N VAL A 301 17.56 5.03 8.58
CA VAL A 301 17.77 6.01 7.51
C VAL A 301 19.05 6.78 7.81
N VAL A 302 19.98 6.78 6.85
CA VAL A 302 21.30 7.40 6.97
C VAL A 302 21.47 8.53 5.96
N GLY A 303 21.94 9.70 6.41
CA GLY A 303 22.18 10.83 5.50
C GLY A 303 22.82 12.06 6.16
N LEU A 304 22.68 13.23 5.53
CA LEU A 304 23.12 14.51 6.07
C LEU A 304 22.00 15.16 6.91
N MET A 305 22.33 15.71 8.07
CA MET A 305 21.40 16.44 8.95
C MET A 305 21.33 17.94 8.57
N GLY A 306 20.92 18.24 7.35
CA GLY A 306 20.67 19.61 6.89
C GLY A 306 19.18 19.94 6.84
N ALA A 307 18.82 21.23 6.91
CA ALA A 307 17.46 21.68 6.63
C ALA A 307 17.04 21.33 5.18
N ASP A 308 18.01 21.34 4.27
CA ASP A 308 17.82 21.02 2.85
C ASP A 308 18.14 19.54 2.53
N ALA A 309 18.32 18.70 3.55
CA ALA A 309 18.67 17.30 3.33
C ALA A 309 17.41 16.42 3.28
N PRO A 310 17.33 15.44 2.35
CA PRO A 310 16.17 14.55 2.24
C PRO A 310 15.99 13.61 3.43
N GLY A 311 17.08 13.33 4.16
CA GLY A 311 17.15 12.28 5.18
C GLY A 311 16.13 12.42 6.32
N PRO A 312 16.14 13.55 7.06
CA PRO A 312 15.23 13.75 8.18
C PRO A 312 13.75 13.72 7.77
N ALA A 313 13.40 14.34 6.65
CA ALA A 313 12.02 14.40 6.15
C ALA A 313 11.53 13.01 5.70
N LEU A 314 12.38 12.25 5.01
CA LEU A 314 12.08 10.88 4.61
C LEU A 314 11.86 9.98 5.83
N ALA A 315 12.72 10.05 6.84
CA ALA A 315 12.60 9.24 8.05
C ALA A 315 11.30 9.54 8.81
N GLU A 316 10.95 10.82 8.97
CA GLU A 316 9.68 11.25 9.56
C GLU A 316 8.47 10.72 8.77
N THR A 317 8.55 10.78 7.44
CA THR A 317 7.51 10.27 6.54
C THR A 317 7.32 8.77 6.69
N LEU A 318 8.43 8.01 6.68
CA LEU A 318 8.43 6.57 6.85
C LEU A 318 7.87 6.16 8.21
N ALA A 319 8.25 6.85 9.29
CA ALA A 319 7.77 6.56 10.63
C ALA A 319 6.25 6.78 10.77
N ARG A 320 5.72 7.83 10.15
CA ARG A 320 4.27 8.10 10.15
C ARG A 320 3.50 7.10 9.29
N ILE A 321 4.05 6.73 8.13
CA ILE A 321 3.45 5.71 7.26
C ILE A 321 3.43 4.35 7.95
N ASP A 322 4.51 3.98 8.64
CA ASP A 322 4.58 2.71 9.35
C ASP A 322 3.53 2.61 10.47
N ALA A 323 3.26 3.75 11.13
CA ALA A 323 2.24 3.87 12.16
C ALA A 323 0.79 3.93 11.62
N LEU A 324 0.57 4.02 10.30
CA LEU A 324 -0.77 4.01 9.72
C LEU A 324 -1.50 2.67 9.96
N PRO A 325 -2.84 2.72 10.15
CA PRO A 325 -3.64 1.52 10.31
C PRO A 325 -3.53 0.63 9.06
N ARG A 326 -3.37 -0.67 9.28
CA ARG A 326 -3.33 -1.67 8.22
C ARG A 326 -4.73 -2.02 7.73
N LEU A 327 -4.84 -2.23 6.43
CA LEU A 327 -5.99 -2.83 5.78
C LEU A 327 -6.00 -4.31 6.12
N GLN A 328 -7.09 -4.79 6.71
CA GLN A 328 -7.23 -6.20 7.04
C GLN A 328 -8.27 -6.82 6.12
N ARG A 329 -7.84 -7.74 5.27
CA ARG A 329 -8.77 -8.61 4.56
C ARG A 329 -9.25 -9.69 5.52
N LEU A 330 -10.57 -9.94 5.57
CA LEU A 330 -11.09 -11.03 6.40
C LEU A 330 -10.37 -12.35 6.07
N PRO A 331 -9.98 -13.16 7.08
CA PRO A 331 -9.37 -14.45 6.82
C PRO A 331 -10.35 -15.36 6.06
N LEU A 332 -9.82 -16.31 5.29
CA LEU A 332 -10.63 -17.19 4.44
C LEU A 332 -11.74 -17.90 5.23
N THR A 333 -11.46 -18.32 6.45
CA THR A 333 -12.44 -18.96 7.35
C THR A 333 -13.62 -18.05 7.68
N ALA A 334 -13.37 -16.76 7.89
CA ALA A 334 -14.43 -15.79 8.15
C ALA A 334 -15.16 -15.38 6.86
N GLN A 335 -14.48 -15.35 5.71
CA GLN A 335 -15.13 -15.18 4.41
C GLN A 335 -16.14 -16.30 4.14
N TRP A 336 -15.80 -17.56 4.47
CA TRP A 336 -16.75 -18.69 4.38
C TRP A 336 -18.01 -18.46 5.23
N ALA A 337 -17.89 -17.88 6.42
CA ALA A 337 -19.05 -17.56 7.24
C ALA A 337 -19.97 -16.54 6.55
N VAL A 338 -19.40 -15.49 5.93
CA VAL A 338 -20.16 -14.50 5.14
C VAL A 338 -20.85 -15.18 3.95
N TRP A 339 -20.16 -16.09 3.25
CA TRP A 339 -20.73 -16.83 2.12
C TRP A 339 -21.86 -17.77 2.56
N CYS A 340 -21.72 -18.44 3.71
CA CYS A 340 -22.77 -19.27 4.27
C CYS A 340 -24.02 -18.45 4.60
N VAL A 341 -23.86 -17.27 5.20
CA VAL A 341 -24.99 -16.36 5.47
C VAL A 341 -25.65 -15.91 4.16
N ALA A 342 -24.87 -15.52 3.15
CA ALA A 342 -25.41 -15.18 1.83
C ALA A 342 -26.15 -16.36 1.18
N GLY A 343 -25.63 -17.58 1.32
CA GLY A 343 -26.27 -18.82 0.85
C GLY A 343 -27.59 -19.12 1.57
N LEU A 344 -27.65 -18.91 2.89
CA LEU A 344 -28.88 -19.05 3.69
C LEU A 344 -29.94 -18.02 3.27
N VAL A 345 -29.53 -16.78 3.04
CA VAL A 345 -30.43 -15.73 2.51
C VAL A 345 -30.91 -16.10 1.11
N GLY A 346 -30.02 -16.57 0.24
CA GLY A 346 -30.37 -17.05 -1.10
C GLY A 346 -31.36 -18.21 -1.08
N TRP A 347 -31.14 -19.20 -0.21
CA TRP A 347 -32.07 -20.30 0.00
C TRP A 347 -33.44 -19.81 0.48
N TRP A 348 -33.47 -18.90 1.46
CA TRP A 348 -34.72 -18.27 1.93
C TRP A 348 -35.46 -17.56 0.81
N MET A 349 -34.75 -16.82 -0.06
CA MET A 349 -35.32 -16.13 -1.21
C MET A 349 -36.05 -17.10 -2.15
N VAL A 350 -35.39 -18.20 -2.55
CA VAL A 350 -35.98 -19.19 -3.49
C VAL A 350 -37.23 -19.86 -2.91
N MET A 351 -37.33 -19.95 -1.58
CA MET A 351 -38.43 -20.62 -0.90
C MET A 351 -39.60 -19.70 -0.57
N ARG A 352 -39.35 -18.42 -0.27
CA ARG A 352 -40.37 -17.51 0.28
C ARG A 352 -40.72 -16.33 -0.62
N VAL A 353 -39.80 -15.89 -1.49
CA VAL A 353 -40.00 -14.67 -2.29
C VAL A 353 -40.78 -14.98 -3.57
N ARG A 354 -41.70 -14.07 -3.92
CA ARG A 354 -42.47 -14.14 -5.18
C ARG A 354 -41.58 -13.79 -6.36
N ARG A 355 -41.79 -14.44 -7.52
CA ARG A 355 -40.97 -14.24 -8.73
C ARG A 355 -40.81 -12.75 -9.08
N GLY A 356 -41.89 -11.98 -9.08
CA GLY A 356 -41.85 -10.55 -9.42
C GLY A 356 -41.07 -9.64 -8.46
N ARG A 357 -40.71 -10.11 -7.26
CA ARG A 357 -39.91 -9.35 -6.28
C ARG A 357 -38.49 -9.87 -6.11
N ALA A 358 -38.12 -10.96 -6.79
CA ALA A 358 -36.84 -11.63 -6.60
C ALA A 358 -35.64 -10.70 -6.80
N LEU A 359 -35.62 -9.95 -7.92
CA LEU A 359 -34.54 -9.02 -8.24
C LEU A 359 -34.44 -7.87 -7.22
N LEU A 360 -35.58 -7.29 -6.82
CA LEU A 360 -35.61 -6.20 -5.84
C LEU A 360 -35.08 -6.66 -4.48
N VAL A 361 -35.46 -7.86 -4.04
CA VAL A 361 -34.97 -8.42 -2.76
C VAL A 361 -33.47 -8.72 -2.84
N ALA A 362 -32.97 -9.25 -3.97
CA ALA A 362 -31.52 -9.45 -4.15
C ALA A 362 -30.74 -8.14 -4.15
N LEU A 363 -31.20 -7.13 -4.89
CA LEU A 363 -30.57 -5.81 -4.93
C LEU A 363 -30.57 -5.15 -3.55
N GLY A 364 -31.68 -5.24 -2.80
CA GLY A 364 -31.75 -4.76 -1.42
C GLY A 364 -30.80 -5.51 -0.48
N GLY A 365 -30.68 -6.83 -0.65
CA GLY A 365 -29.72 -7.65 0.11
C GLY A 365 -28.27 -7.32 -0.20
N ILE A 366 -27.93 -7.12 -1.47
CA ILE A 366 -26.61 -6.67 -1.92
C ILE A 366 -26.30 -5.30 -1.32
N PHE A 367 -27.22 -4.34 -1.43
CA PHE A 367 -27.05 -3.00 -0.87
C PHE A 367 -26.79 -3.07 0.65
N ALA A 368 -27.61 -3.82 1.40
CA ALA A 368 -27.42 -4.00 2.83
C ALA A 368 -26.06 -4.62 3.17
N ALA A 369 -25.61 -5.63 2.41
CA ALA A 369 -24.31 -6.26 2.61
C ALA A 369 -23.15 -5.30 2.34
N LEU A 370 -23.22 -4.50 1.28
CA LEU A 370 -22.21 -3.47 0.98
C LEU A 370 -22.17 -2.38 2.06
N THR A 371 -23.33 -1.94 2.57
CA THR A 371 -23.40 -0.99 3.68
C THR A 371 -22.79 -1.55 4.97
N ILE A 372 -23.07 -2.80 5.31
CA ILE A 372 -22.46 -3.45 6.48
C ILE A 372 -20.94 -3.55 6.30
N SER A 373 -20.48 -3.95 5.11
CA SER A 373 -19.04 -4.02 4.78
C SER A 373 -18.38 -2.65 4.93
N TYR A 374 -19.03 -1.58 4.45
CA TYR A 374 -18.56 -0.20 4.62
C TYR A 374 -18.42 0.19 6.10
N LEU A 375 -19.43 -0.06 6.93
CA LEU A 375 -19.40 0.28 8.36
C LEU A 375 -18.34 -0.53 9.14
N VAL A 376 -18.14 -1.80 8.78
CA VAL A 376 -17.08 -2.64 9.36
C VAL A 376 -15.71 -2.13 8.95
N PHE A 377 -15.56 -1.69 7.70
CA PHE A 377 -14.30 -1.10 7.23
C PHE A 377 -14.00 0.24 7.92
N GLU A 378 -14.99 1.13 8.02
CA GLU A 378 -14.85 2.41 8.69
C GLU A 378 -14.43 2.25 10.15
N SER A 379 -15.03 1.29 10.85
CA SER A 379 -14.74 1.04 12.28
C SER A 379 -13.45 0.24 12.52
N GLN A 380 -13.15 -0.79 11.72
CA GLN A 380 -12.06 -1.74 12.02
C GLN A 380 -10.97 -1.82 10.95
N GLY A 381 -11.14 -1.20 9.78
CA GLY A 381 -10.24 -1.40 8.63
C GLY A 381 -10.36 -2.80 7.99
N LEU A 382 -11.39 -3.55 8.40
CA LEU A 382 -11.68 -4.90 7.93
C LEU A 382 -12.58 -4.85 6.71
N TRP A 383 -12.19 -5.53 5.63
CA TRP A 383 -13.03 -5.65 4.44
C TRP A 383 -13.17 -7.08 3.93
N CYS A 384 -14.30 -7.34 3.29
CA CYS A 384 -14.60 -8.59 2.60
C CYS A 384 -14.76 -8.33 1.10
N PRO A 385 -14.16 -9.16 0.24
CA PRO A 385 -14.48 -9.21 -1.19
C PRO A 385 -16.00 -9.31 -1.41
N PRO A 386 -16.65 -8.37 -2.10
CA PRO A 386 -18.10 -8.38 -2.29
C PRO A 386 -18.54 -9.33 -3.41
N THR A 387 -17.61 -9.75 -4.27
CA THR A 387 -17.89 -10.53 -5.49
C THR A 387 -18.65 -11.82 -5.20
N MET A 388 -18.14 -12.64 -4.28
CA MET A 388 -18.76 -13.90 -3.87
C MET A 388 -20.17 -13.74 -3.29
N PRO A 389 -20.40 -12.95 -2.21
CA PRO A 389 -21.74 -12.80 -1.65
C PRO A 389 -22.73 -12.18 -2.65
N CYS A 390 -22.31 -11.20 -3.47
CA CYS A 390 -23.15 -10.61 -4.49
C CYS A 390 -23.56 -11.64 -5.56
N ALA A 391 -22.62 -12.45 -6.04
CA ALA A 391 -22.89 -13.46 -7.05
C ALA A 391 -23.81 -14.57 -6.52
N ILE A 392 -23.67 -14.99 -5.26
CA ILE A 392 -24.59 -15.94 -4.61
C ILE A 392 -26.02 -15.37 -4.58
N LEU A 393 -26.19 -14.10 -4.19
CA LEU A 393 -27.50 -13.44 -4.13
C LEU A 393 -28.13 -13.27 -5.52
N LEU A 394 -27.34 -12.92 -6.54
CA LEU A 394 -27.80 -12.85 -7.93
C LEU A 394 -28.20 -14.23 -8.49
N GLY A 395 -27.38 -15.25 -8.22
CA GLY A 395 -27.70 -16.64 -8.57
C GLY A 395 -28.99 -17.11 -7.89
N ALA A 396 -29.18 -16.78 -6.62
CA ALA A 396 -30.41 -17.07 -5.88
C ALA A 396 -31.62 -16.32 -6.46
N ALA A 397 -31.46 -15.06 -6.88
CA ALA A 397 -32.52 -14.31 -7.56
C ALA A 397 -32.93 -15.00 -8.88
N PHE A 398 -31.96 -15.44 -9.68
CA PHE A 398 -32.22 -16.17 -10.92
C PHE A 398 -32.97 -17.49 -10.65
N LEU A 399 -32.54 -18.28 -9.67
CA LEU A 399 -33.26 -19.49 -9.26
C LEU A 399 -34.66 -19.18 -8.72
N THR A 400 -34.85 -18.05 -8.04
CA THR A 400 -36.17 -17.60 -7.57
C THR A 400 -37.07 -17.20 -8.73
N LEU A 401 -36.53 -16.62 -9.81
CA LEU A 401 -37.31 -16.32 -11.01
C LEU A 401 -37.81 -17.61 -11.70
N LEU A 402 -36.97 -18.63 -11.78
CA LEU A 402 -37.31 -19.92 -12.41
C LEU A 402 -38.26 -20.76 -11.56
N PHE A 403 -37.97 -20.90 -10.26
CA PHE A 403 -38.63 -21.85 -9.37
C PHE A 403 -39.52 -21.21 -8.30
N GLY A 404 -39.47 -19.89 -8.10
CA GLY A 404 -40.20 -19.18 -7.05
C GLY A 404 -41.72 -19.27 -7.19
N ARG A 405 -42.45 -18.79 -6.19
CA ARG A 405 -43.92 -18.84 -6.17
C ARG A 405 -44.51 -17.92 -7.23
N SER A 406 -45.42 -18.45 -8.06
CA SER A 406 -46.16 -17.67 -9.05
C SER A 406 -47.27 -16.87 -8.35
N SER A 407 -47.61 -15.69 -8.88
CA SER A 407 -48.68 -14.86 -8.30
C SER A 407 -50.08 -15.49 -8.44
N GLN A 408 -50.23 -16.55 -9.25
CA GLN A 408 -51.51 -17.22 -9.50
C GLN A 408 -51.97 -18.13 -8.36
N GLU A 409 -51.06 -18.75 -7.60
CA GLU A 409 -51.43 -19.70 -6.52
C GLU A 409 -52.31 -19.06 -5.45
N THR A 410 -52.11 -17.78 -5.10
CA THR A 410 -52.91 -17.08 -4.08
C THR A 410 -54.25 -16.55 -4.57
N ARG A 411 -54.52 -16.48 -5.89
CA ARG A 411 -55.81 -15.98 -6.39
C ARG A 411 -56.87 -17.08 -6.45
N SER A 412 -56.44 -18.33 -6.62
CA SER A 412 -57.35 -19.49 -6.64
C SER A 412 -57.86 -19.91 -5.26
N GLU A 413 -57.22 -19.44 -4.17
CA GLU A 413 -57.61 -19.76 -2.79
C GLU A 413 -58.46 -18.64 -2.15
N ALA A 414 -58.60 -17.50 -2.83
CA ALA A 414 -59.38 -16.35 -2.39
C ALA A 414 -60.65 -16.13 -3.22
N GLU A 415 -61.10 -17.13 -3.98
CA GLU A 415 -62.40 -17.09 -4.65
C GLU A 415 -63.43 -17.70 -3.69
N PRO A 416 -64.28 -16.89 -3.03
CA PRO A 416 -65.33 -17.41 -2.18
C PRO A 416 -66.29 -18.23 -3.05
N THR A 417 -66.55 -19.45 -2.61
CA THR A 417 -67.50 -20.38 -3.22
C THR A 417 -68.81 -19.64 -3.49
N PRO A 418 -69.34 -19.62 -4.74
CA PRO A 418 -70.60 -18.96 -5.03
C PRO A 418 -71.70 -19.63 -4.20
N SER A 419 -72.35 -18.84 -3.36
CA SER A 419 -73.52 -19.26 -2.60
C SER A 419 -74.59 -19.77 -3.56
N SER A 420 -74.97 -21.04 -3.36
CA SER A 420 -76.05 -21.74 -4.05
C SER A 420 -77.34 -20.91 -4.12
N PRO A 421 -78.08 -20.93 -5.24
CA PRO A 421 -79.38 -20.28 -5.32
C PRO A 421 -80.40 -21.10 -4.52
N ALA A 422 -81.05 -20.46 -3.55
CA ALA A 422 -82.22 -21.01 -2.88
C ALA A 422 -83.45 -20.79 -3.78
N THR A 423 -83.96 -21.89 -4.31
CA THR A 423 -85.29 -22.02 -4.91
C THR A 423 -86.33 -22.32 -3.82
N SER A 424 -87.58 -21.86 -4.04
CA SER A 424 -88.86 -22.13 -3.34
C SER A 424 -89.01 -21.60 -1.89
N ASP A 425 -90.06 -20.89 -1.48
CA ASP A 425 -91.44 -20.74 -1.99
C ASP A 425 -91.94 -19.29 -1.93
#